data_AF-A0A9D2ADS3-F1
#
_entry.id   AF-A0A9D2ADS3-F1
#
_cell.length_a   1.000
_cell.length_b   1.000
_cell.length_c   1.000
_cell.angle_alpha   90.00
_cell.angle_beta   90.00
_cell.angle_gamma   90.00
#
_symmetry.space_group_name_H-M   'P 1'
#
loop_
_entity.id
_entity.type
_entity.pdbx_description
1 polymer ?
#
loop_
_entity_poly.entity_id
_entity_poly.type
_entity_poly.pdbx_seq_one_letter_code
_entity_poly.pdbx_strand_id
1 'polypeptide(L)'
;MKRLLLLFVCLGLLAGCAGAPAQPAPTPAATPASTPVPEPTATPDPEAAWAEAAAAFRQWLPAQPGFENFSFAVQEGFPYLICVNRAASCVTVYADDGAGQYSLPYMAMVCSGGEDTPLGSFSTPVSYDWRLLSGPCYGQYATRIDGPYLFHSVPYYTQHKDDLEYDQFNQLGTPASLGCIRLAVVDVRWIYENCPIGTPVVIYDDAENPGPMGKPETLYIDPADETLRGWDPTDPDPANPWDDSYLDGTAIRSRAAAADWEAFKNSEAFTQNLTPTDLQGWSHDSAIEGTRG
;
A
#
# COMPACT_ATOMS: atom_id res chain seq x y z
N MET A 1 -72.31 -2.77 45.74
CA MET A 1 -72.92 -4.10 45.47
C MET A 1 -71.84 -5.16 45.63
N LYS A 2 -72.13 -6.23 46.41
CA LYS A 2 -71.55 -7.60 46.49
C LYS A 2 -70.07 -7.79 46.06
N ARG A 3 -69.13 -8.08 46.97
CA ARG A 3 -68.83 -9.37 47.67
C ARG A 3 -68.58 -10.57 46.74
N LEU A 4 -67.36 -11.14 46.74
CA LEU A 4 -67.01 -12.55 47.06
C LEU A 4 -65.48 -12.76 46.86
N LEU A 5 -64.64 -12.87 47.90
CA LEU A 5 -64.35 -14.04 48.77
C LEU A 5 -63.63 -15.19 48.03
N LEU A 6 -62.34 -15.41 48.34
CA LEU A 6 -61.93 -16.72 48.86
C LEU A 6 -60.75 -16.57 49.83
N LEU A 7 -61.08 -16.83 51.08
CA LEU A 7 -60.21 -16.98 52.23
C LEU A 7 -59.68 -18.42 52.19
N PHE A 8 -58.36 -18.63 52.33
CA PHE A 8 -57.85 -19.87 52.93
C PHE A 8 -57.09 -19.49 54.19
N VAL A 9 -57.69 -19.85 55.32
CA VAL A 9 -57.12 -19.83 56.65
C VAL A 9 -56.44 -21.17 56.85
N CYS A 10 -55.15 -21.17 57.21
CA CYS A 10 -54.61 -22.21 58.07
C CYS A 10 -53.65 -21.58 59.07
N LEU A 11 -54.06 -21.69 60.33
CA LEU A 11 -53.48 -21.13 61.54
C LEU A 11 -52.34 -22.06 62.02
N GLY A 12 -51.21 -21.50 62.47
CA GLY A 12 -50.11 -22.34 62.96
C GLY A 12 -49.05 -21.60 63.74
N LEU A 13 -49.39 -21.27 64.98
CA LEU A 13 -48.53 -21.06 66.17
C LEU A 13 -47.47 -19.95 66.20
N LEU A 14 -47.67 -19.07 67.19
CA LEU A 14 -46.68 -18.21 67.82
C LEU A 14 -45.57 -19.02 68.49
N ALA A 15 -44.32 -18.64 68.23
CA ALA A 15 -43.23 -18.79 69.17
C ALA A 15 -42.44 -17.46 69.17
N GLY A 16 -42.60 -16.69 70.23
CA GLY A 16 -41.69 -15.57 70.51
C GLY A 16 -40.38 -16.12 71.06
N CYS A 17 -39.26 -15.48 70.73
CA CYS A 17 -38.04 -15.48 71.53
C CYS A 17 -37.12 -14.34 71.06
N ALA A 18 -36.85 -13.44 72.00
CA ALA A 18 -35.63 -12.65 72.23
C ALA A 18 -34.80 -12.13 71.04
N GLY A 19 -34.61 -10.80 71.03
CA GLY A 19 -33.69 -10.11 70.13
C GLY A 19 -32.24 -10.61 70.25
N ALA A 20 -31.62 -10.79 69.10
CA ALA A 20 -30.19 -11.05 68.97
C ALA A 20 -29.43 -9.74 68.64
N PRO A 21 -28.24 -9.53 69.23
CA PRO A 21 -27.46 -8.30 69.08
C PRO A 21 -26.86 -8.17 67.67
N ALA A 22 -26.63 -6.91 67.26
CA ALA A 22 -26.10 -6.53 65.95
C ALA A 22 -24.75 -7.20 65.64
N GLN A 23 -24.66 -7.83 64.47
CA GLN A 23 -23.42 -8.40 63.94
C GLN A 23 -22.42 -7.28 63.56
N PRO A 24 -21.13 -7.42 63.90
CA PRO A 24 -20.09 -6.51 63.43
C PRO A 24 -19.86 -6.66 61.91
N ALA A 25 -19.68 -5.54 61.22
CA ALA A 25 -19.44 -5.47 59.78
C ALA A 25 -18.13 -6.19 59.39
N PRO A 26 -18.06 -6.87 58.22
CA PRO A 26 -16.85 -7.55 57.79
C PRO A 26 -15.75 -6.54 57.42
N THR A 27 -14.53 -6.80 57.91
CA THR A 27 -13.30 -6.09 57.57
C THR A 27 -13.00 -6.17 56.07
N PRO A 28 -12.56 -5.09 55.39
CA PRO A 28 -12.20 -5.15 53.97
C PRO A 28 -10.98 -6.06 53.76
N ALA A 29 -11.06 -6.97 52.79
CA ALA A 29 -9.93 -7.79 52.35
C ALA A 29 -8.85 -6.90 51.73
N ALA A 30 -7.57 -7.16 52.06
CA ALA A 30 -6.44 -6.45 51.48
C ALA A 30 -6.35 -6.73 49.96
N THR A 31 -6.30 -5.68 49.16
CA THR A 31 -6.08 -5.74 47.71
C THR A 31 -4.73 -6.39 47.40
N PRO A 32 -4.65 -7.41 46.52
CA PRO A 32 -3.37 -7.96 46.10
C PRO A 32 -2.53 -6.90 45.38
N ALA A 33 -1.26 -6.78 45.75
CA ALA A 33 -0.32 -5.90 45.08
C ALA A 33 -0.16 -6.34 43.61
N SER A 34 -0.38 -5.42 42.68
CA SER A 34 -0.18 -5.63 41.25
C SER A 34 1.30 -5.88 40.96
N THR A 35 1.61 -7.06 40.43
CA THR A 35 2.90 -7.36 39.83
C THR A 35 3.19 -6.35 38.71
N PRO A 36 4.37 -5.71 38.66
CA PRO A 36 4.69 -4.81 37.56
C PRO A 36 4.67 -5.59 36.25
N VAL A 37 3.82 -5.15 35.32
CA VAL A 37 3.82 -5.62 33.93
C VAL A 37 5.20 -5.28 33.35
N PRO A 38 5.93 -6.23 32.75
CA PRO A 38 7.21 -5.91 32.11
C PRO A 38 6.97 -4.83 31.06
N GLU A 39 7.77 -3.77 31.15
CA GLU A 39 7.76 -2.66 30.19
C GLU A 39 8.00 -3.26 28.79
N PRO A 40 7.16 -2.94 27.78
CA PRO A 40 7.36 -3.45 26.43
C PRO A 40 8.75 -3.03 25.96
N THR A 41 9.59 -4.01 25.65
CA THR A 41 10.89 -3.75 25.06
C THR A 41 10.66 -3.01 23.76
N ALA A 42 11.16 -1.77 23.65
CA ALA A 42 11.00 -0.97 22.45
C ALA A 42 11.55 -1.76 21.25
N THR A 43 10.69 -2.08 20.29
CA THR A 43 11.12 -2.66 19.01
C THR A 43 12.17 -1.73 18.41
N PRO A 44 13.38 -2.21 18.07
CA PRO A 44 14.41 -1.36 17.50
C PRO A 44 13.90 -0.72 16.20
N ASP A 45 14.21 0.56 16.02
CA ASP A 45 13.82 1.34 14.84
C ASP A 45 14.34 0.65 13.56
N PRO A 46 13.45 0.22 12.64
CA PRO A 46 13.88 -0.51 11.46
C PRO A 46 14.72 0.34 10.50
N GLU A 47 14.65 1.68 10.59
CA GLU A 47 15.37 2.59 9.69
C GLU A 47 16.90 2.45 9.78
N ALA A 48 17.45 2.11 10.95
CA ALA A 48 18.89 1.88 11.08
C ALA A 48 19.33 0.66 10.27
N ALA A 49 18.57 -0.43 10.33
CA ALA A 49 18.83 -1.63 9.55
C ALA A 49 18.65 -1.37 8.04
N TRP A 50 17.62 -0.59 7.66
CA TRP A 50 17.40 -0.19 6.28
C TRP A 50 18.56 0.67 5.74
N ALA A 51 19.10 1.58 6.55
CA ALA A 51 20.25 2.41 6.18
C ALA A 51 21.52 1.58 5.96
N GLU A 52 21.79 0.58 6.82
CA GLU A 52 22.89 -0.35 6.64
C GLU A 52 22.73 -1.18 5.36
N ALA A 53 21.55 -1.75 5.13
CA ALA A 53 21.23 -2.50 3.91
C ALA A 53 21.32 -1.63 2.65
N ALA A 54 20.92 -0.36 2.74
CA ALA A 54 21.07 0.61 1.66
C ALA A 54 22.53 0.90 1.34
N ALA A 55 23.38 1.04 2.37
CA ALA A 55 24.82 1.20 2.17
C ALA A 55 25.44 -0.03 1.49
N ALA A 56 25.01 -1.23 1.87
CA ALA A 56 25.43 -2.47 1.20
C ALA A 56 24.98 -2.51 -0.26
N PHE A 57 23.71 -2.17 -0.54
CA PHE A 57 23.18 -2.10 -1.91
C PHE A 57 23.97 -1.11 -2.79
N ARG A 58 24.28 0.08 -2.27
CA ARG A 58 25.06 1.09 -3.00
C ARG A 58 26.49 0.66 -3.31
N GLN A 59 27.07 -0.25 -2.54
CA GLN A 59 28.36 -0.87 -2.84
C GLN A 59 28.22 -2.03 -3.83
N TRP A 60 27.16 -2.83 -3.68
CA TRP A 60 26.92 -4.02 -4.48
C TRP A 60 26.52 -3.69 -5.92
N LEU A 61 25.62 -2.72 -6.14
CA LEU A 61 25.05 -2.46 -7.46
C LEU A 61 26.12 -2.06 -8.49
N PRO A 62 27.05 -1.12 -8.22
CA PRO A 62 28.09 -0.78 -9.19
C PRO A 62 29.10 -1.90 -9.44
N ALA A 63 29.14 -2.94 -8.61
CA ALA A 63 29.96 -4.12 -8.84
C ALA A 63 29.28 -5.15 -9.78
N GLN A 64 28.01 -4.95 -10.14
CA GLN A 64 27.29 -5.82 -11.05
C GLN A 64 27.56 -5.46 -12.52
N PRO A 65 27.58 -6.46 -13.43
CA PRO A 65 27.75 -6.21 -14.86
C PRO A 65 26.70 -5.23 -15.39
N GLY A 66 27.16 -4.17 -16.07
CA GLY A 66 26.29 -3.14 -16.67
C GLY A 66 25.97 -1.95 -15.77
N PHE A 67 26.42 -1.96 -14.50
CA PHE A 67 26.23 -0.86 -13.55
C PHE A 67 27.54 -0.21 -13.11
N GLU A 68 28.67 -0.53 -13.73
CA GLU A 68 30.01 -0.07 -13.31
C GLU A 68 30.13 1.47 -13.32
N ASN A 69 29.33 2.14 -14.15
CA ASN A 69 29.27 3.59 -14.27
C ASN A 69 28.03 4.21 -13.59
N PHE A 70 27.22 3.41 -12.91
CA PHE A 70 26.06 3.92 -12.20
C PHE A 70 26.51 4.75 -10.99
N SER A 71 25.85 5.87 -10.76
CA SER A 71 26.11 6.76 -9.64
C SER A 71 24.84 7.02 -8.86
N PHE A 72 24.96 6.94 -7.53
CA PHE A 72 23.92 7.37 -6.60
C PHE A 72 23.97 8.88 -6.33
N ALA A 73 24.78 9.65 -7.06
CA ALA A 73 24.79 11.09 -6.93
C ALA A 73 23.42 11.69 -7.29
N VAL A 74 22.98 12.63 -6.45
CA VAL A 74 21.71 13.32 -6.65
C VAL A 74 21.76 14.14 -7.93
N GLN A 75 20.70 14.04 -8.73
CA GLN A 75 20.51 14.87 -9.91
C GLN A 75 19.68 16.09 -9.53
N GLU A 76 20.17 17.28 -9.86
CA GLU A 76 19.51 18.54 -9.52
C GLU A 76 18.06 18.56 -10.05
N GLY A 77 17.11 18.92 -9.19
CA GLY A 77 15.68 18.94 -9.53
C GLY A 77 14.96 17.59 -9.38
N PHE A 78 15.66 16.51 -9.05
CA PHE A 78 15.09 15.18 -8.89
C PHE A 78 15.28 14.69 -7.45
N PRO A 79 14.26 14.78 -6.58
CA PRO A 79 14.40 14.44 -5.16
C PRO A 79 14.54 12.92 -4.90
N TYR A 80 14.20 12.09 -5.90
CA TYR A 80 14.13 10.64 -5.74
C TYR A 80 14.88 9.90 -6.84
N LEU A 81 15.38 8.71 -6.48
CA LEU A 81 15.82 7.65 -7.38
C LEU A 81 14.89 6.45 -7.22
N ILE A 82 14.41 5.90 -8.32
CA ILE A 82 13.55 4.71 -8.33
C ILE A 82 14.39 3.47 -8.67
N CYS A 83 14.48 2.52 -7.76
CA CYS A 83 15.19 1.26 -7.95
C CYS A 83 14.18 0.12 -8.11
N VAL A 84 14.15 -0.53 -9.27
CA VAL A 84 13.27 -1.66 -9.57
C VAL A 84 14.07 -2.95 -9.52
N ASN A 85 13.78 -3.79 -8.54
CA ASN A 85 14.27 -5.16 -8.51
C ASN A 85 13.25 -6.07 -9.20
N ARG A 86 13.53 -6.41 -10.46
CA ARG A 86 12.63 -7.20 -11.29
C ARG A 86 12.51 -8.64 -10.76
N ALA A 87 13.64 -9.27 -10.43
CA ALA A 87 13.68 -10.63 -9.88
C ALA A 87 12.91 -10.80 -8.56
N ALA A 88 12.95 -9.79 -7.67
CA ALA A 88 12.23 -9.83 -6.41
C ALA A 88 10.81 -9.21 -6.47
N SER A 89 10.45 -8.56 -7.58
CA SER A 89 9.15 -7.88 -7.75
C SER A 89 8.93 -6.80 -6.68
N CYS A 90 9.92 -5.91 -6.55
CA CYS A 90 9.95 -4.83 -5.56
C CYS A 90 10.49 -3.55 -6.18
N VAL A 91 9.84 -2.42 -5.91
CA VAL A 91 10.37 -1.07 -6.19
C VAL A 91 10.80 -0.47 -4.86
N THR A 92 12.02 0.03 -4.77
CA THR A 92 12.50 0.85 -3.65
C THR A 92 12.77 2.26 -4.14
N VAL A 93 12.21 3.26 -3.48
CA VAL A 93 12.50 4.66 -3.74
C VAL A 93 13.53 5.15 -2.72
N TYR A 94 14.59 5.79 -3.22
CA TYR A 94 15.61 6.44 -2.40
C TYR A 94 15.47 7.96 -2.49
N ALA A 95 15.52 8.65 -1.35
CA ALA A 95 15.58 10.10 -1.28
C ALA A 95 17.03 10.61 -1.17
N ASP A 96 17.22 11.88 -1.54
CA ASP A 96 18.43 12.65 -1.24
C ASP A 96 18.68 12.70 0.27
N ASP A 97 19.92 12.41 0.68
CA ASP A 97 20.37 12.48 2.07
C ASP A 97 20.81 13.89 2.52
N GLY A 98 20.72 14.88 1.63
CA GLY A 98 21.19 16.25 1.86
C GLY A 98 22.71 16.40 1.75
N ALA A 99 23.44 15.30 1.53
CA ALA A 99 24.86 15.26 1.20
C ALA A 99 25.10 14.97 -0.29
N GLY A 100 24.04 15.01 -1.11
CA GLY A 100 24.10 14.84 -2.56
C GLY A 100 24.15 13.37 -3.00
N GLN A 101 23.65 12.44 -2.19
CA GLN A 101 23.50 11.04 -2.55
C GLN A 101 22.06 10.55 -2.33
N TYR A 102 21.54 9.77 -3.28
CA TYR A 102 20.33 8.98 -3.09
C TYR A 102 20.65 7.80 -2.17
N SER A 103 20.55 8.01 -0.86
CA SER A 103 21.11 7.10 0.13
C SER A 103 20.11 6.68 1.20
N LEU A 104 18.98 7.40 1.33
CA LEU A 104 17.91 7.15 2.29
C LEU A 104 16.79 6.32 1.66
N PRO A 105 16.57 5.05 2.07
CA PRO A 105 15.37 4.32 1.68
C PRO A 105 14.13 5.06 2.17
N TYR A 106 13.33 5.53 1.22
CA TYR A 106 12.17 6.36 1.49
C TYR A 106 10.93 5.50 1.64
N MET A 107 10.69 4.60 0.67
CA MET A 107 9.65 3.58 0.74
C MET A 107 9.94 2.41 -0.21
N ALA A 108 9.25 1.30 0.01
CA ALA A 108 9.21 0.16 -0.88
C ALA A 108 7.77 -0.17 -1.28
N MET A 109 7.57 -0.53 -2.55
CA MET A 109 6.29 -0.88 -3.16
C MET A 109 6.41 -2.26 -3.79
N VAL A 110 5.35 -3.06 -3.70
CA VAL A 110 5.28 -4.31 -4.46
C VAL A 110 4.99 -3.97 -5.92
N CYS A 111 5.62 -4.69 -6.85
CA CYS A 111 5.35 -4.52 -8.28
C CYS A 111 5.31 -5.86 -9.00
N SER A 112 4.94 -5.84 -10.27
CA SER A 112 5.09 -6.97 -11.18
C SER A 112 5.70 -6.52 -12.48
N GLY A 113 6.94 -6.94 -12.72
CA GLY A 113 7.65 -6.79 -13.98
C GLY A 113 7.56 -8.04 -14.87
N GLY A 114 8.34 -8.04 -15.94
CA GLY A 114 8.50 -9.18 -16.84
C GLY A 114 9.95 -9.32 -17.31
N GLU A 115 10.36 -10.50 -17.76
CA GLU A 115 11.74 -10.74 -18.21
C GLU A 115 12.19 -9.85 -19.38
N ASP A 116 11.23 -9.30 -20.12
CA ASP A 116 11.47 -8.35 -21.21
C ASP A 116 11.82 -6.94 -20.70
N THR A 117 11.58 -6.61 -19.42
CA THR A 117 11.98 -5.31 -18.87
C THR A 117 13.51 -5.18 -18.94
N PRO A 118 14.07 -4.15 -19.59
CA PRO A 118 15.51 -4.02 -19.75
C PRO A 118 16.18 -3.70 -18.41
N LEU A 119 17.34 -4.31 -18.17
CA LEU A 119 18.20 -3.95 -17.05
C LEU A 119 19.06 -2.74 -17.42
N GLY A 120 19.34 -1.88 -16.44
CA GLY A 120 20.21 -0.72 -16.62
C GLY A 120 19.69 0.52 -15.93
N SER A 121 20.17 1.68 -16.39
CA SER A 121 19.86 2.99 -15.83
C SER A 121 19.12 3.84 -16.87
N PHE A 122 18.02 4.44 -16.44
CA PHE A 122 17.07 5.16 -17.28
C PHE A 122 16.63 6.46 -16.59
N SER A 123 15.80 7.23 -17.27
CA SER A 123 15.16 8.43 -16.75
C SER A 123 13.77 8.56 -17.36
N THR A 124 12.78 8.97 -16.58
CA THR A 124 11.37 8.99 -17.02
C THR A 124 11.10 10.13 -18.03
N PRO A 125 10.85 9.90 -19.34
CA PRO A 125 10.78 10.99 -20.31
C PRO A 125 9.38 11.60 -20.48
N VAL A 126 8.32 10.91 -20.06
CA VAL A 126 6.92 11.35 -20.24
C VAL A 126 5.98 10.53 -19.36
N SER A 127 4.85 11.12 -18.96
CA SER A 127 3.77 10.45 -18.23
C SER A 127 2.40 10.67 -18.91
N TYR A 128 1.43 9.85 -18.54
CA TYR A 128 0.07 9.82 -19.07
C TYR A 128 -0.91 9.48 -17.93
N ASP A 129 -2.02 10.18 -17.85
CA ASP A 129 -3.09 9.85 -16.90
C ASP A 129 -3.64 8.43 -17.16
N TRP A 130 -3.84 8.10 -18.43
CA TRP A 130 -4.17 6.76 -18.91
C TRP A 130 -3.37 6.42 -20.15
N ARG A 131 -2.98 5.16 -20.29
CA ARG A 131 -2.23 4.70 -21.46
C ARG A 131 -2.75 3.36 -21.96
N LEU A 132 -3.01 3.28 -23.27
CA LEU A 132 -3.23 2.01 -23.97
C LEU A 132 -1.93 1.17 -23.91
N LEU A 133 -2.08 -0.07 -23.47
CA LEU A 133 -1.02 -1.04 -23.25
C LEU A 133 -1.09 -2.16 -24.31
N SER A 134 -0.09 -3.05 -24.29
CA SER A 134 -0.12 -4.28 -25.08
C SER A 134 -1.12 -5.26 -24.47
N GLY A 135 -2.22 -5.57 -25.16
CA GLY A 135 -3.26 -6.46 -24.65
C GLY A 135 -4.70 -5.96 -24.81
N PRO A 136 -4.97 -5.12 -25.83
CA PRO A 136 -5.90 -3.96 -25.76
C PRO A 136 -6.45 -3.60 -24.37
N CYS A 137 -5.57 -3.30 -23.42
CA CYS A 137 -5.93 -2.88 -22.06
C CYS A 137 -5.32 -1.53 -21.70
N TYR A 138 -5.68 -0.96 -20.56
CA TYR A 138 -5.28 0.39 -20.16
C TYR A 138 -4.63 0.40 -18.78
N GLY A 139 -3.66 1.28 -18.55
CA GLY A 139 -3.07 1.53 -17.24
C GLY A 139 -3.27 2.98 -16.80
N GLN A 140 -3.65 3.17 -15.53
CA GLN A 140 -3.69 4.49 -14.88
C GLN A 140 -2.26 4.95 -14.52
N TYR A 141 -2.08 6.27 -14.46
CA TYR A 141 -0.87 6.95 -13.98
C TYR A 141 0.42 6.44 -14.63
N ALA A 142 0.39 6.24 -15.94
CA ALA A 142 1.46 5.59 -16.66
C ALA A 142 2.67 6.52 -16.85
N THR A 143 3.86 6.11 -16.44
CA THR A 143 5.11 6.86 -16.62
C THR A 143 6.11 6.03 -17.43
N ARG A 144 6.60 6.58 -18.54
CA ARG A 144 7.53 5.87 -19.44
C ARG A 144 8.88 5.67 -18.75
N ILE A 145 9.51 4.52 -18.98
CA ILE A 145 10.87 4.23 -18.53
C ILE A 145 11.80 4.18 -19.74
N ASP A 146 11.56 3.24 -20.65
CA ASP A 146 12.35 3.03 -21.86
C ASP A 146 11.50 2.35 -22.94
N GLY A 147 11.69 2.70 -24.22
CA GLY A 147 11.00 2.05 -25.33
C GLY A 147 9.48 1.90 -25.09
N PRO A 148 8.92 0.67 -25.08
CA PRO A 148 7.52 0.41 -24.75
C PRO A 148 7.22 0.24 -23.25
N TYR A 149 8.22 0.23 -22.38
CA TYR A 149 8.10 -0.12 -20.96
C TYR A 149 7.73 1.09 -20.10
N LEU A 150 6.75 0.89 -19.22
CA LEU A 150 6.14 1.92 -18.39
C LEU A 150 6.06 1.42 -16.93
N PHE A 151 6.12 2.33 -15.97
CA PHE A 151 5.37 2.18 -14.72
C PHE A 151 3.90 2.44 -15.03
N HIS A 152 2.98 1.61 -14.56
CA HIS A 152 1.54 1.87 -14.65
C HIS A 152 0.79 1.06 -13.58
N SER A 153 -0.49 1.38 -13.35
CA SER A 153 -1.35 0.57 -12.47
C SER A 153 -1.47 -0.87 -12.98
N VAL A 154 -2.03 -1.79 -12.21
CA VAL A 154 -2.54 -3.04 -12.81
C VAL A 154 -3.50 -2.72 -13.97
N PRO A 155 -3.49 -3.50 -15.07
CA PRO A 155 -4.32 -3.23 -16.24
C PRO A 155 -5.84 -3.21 -15.97
N TYR A 156 -6.54 -2.45 -16.80
CA TYR A 156 -8.00 -2.34 -16.88
C TYR A 156 -8.47 -2.69 -18.29
N TYR A 157 -9.64 -3.32 -18.40
CA TYR A 157 -10.22 -3.68 -19.69
C TYR A 157 -10.66 -2.44 -20.49
N THR A 158 -11.09 -1.37 -19.80
CA THR A 158 -11.42 -0.07 -20.38
C THR A 158 -10.81 1.08 -19.59
N GLN A 159 -10.92 2.32 -20.08
CA GLN A 159 -10.52 3.52 -19.33
C GLN A 159 -11.56 3.90 -18.26
N HIS A 160 -11.98 2.92 -17.47
CA HIS A 160 -12.91 3.08 -16.36
C HIS A 160 -12.32 2.42 -15.12
N LYS A 161 -12.37 3.13 -13.98
CA LYS A 161 -11.76 2.70 -12.71
C LYS A 161 -12.46 1.50 -12.05
N ASP A 162 -13.67 1.15 -12.51
CA ASP A 162 -14.46 0.00 -12.06
C ASP A 162 -14.33 -1.22 -12.99
N ASP A 163 -13.34 -1.23 -13.89
CA ASP A 163 -13.14 -2.26 -14.91
C ASP A 163 -11.72 -2.87 -14.87
N LEU A 164 -11.21 -3.08 -13.64
CA LEU A 164 -9.89 -3.67 -13.37
C LEU A 164 -9.78 -5.13 -13.82
N GLU A 165 -8.64 -5.50 -14.38
CA GLU A 165 -8.27 -6.90 -14.57
C GLU A 165 -7.84 -7.53 -13.23
N TYR A 166 -8.80 -7.86 -12.36
CA TYR A 166 -8.52 -8.35 -10.99
C TYR A 166 -7.64 -9.62 -10.94
N ASP A 167 -7.71 -10.49 -11.96
CA ASP A 167 -6.83 -11.66 -12.06
C ASP A 167 -5.36 -11.24 -12.24
N GLN A 168 -5.11 -10.11 -12.90
CA GLN A 168 -3.77 -9.52 -12.99
C GLN A 168 -3.38 -8.81 -11.69
N PHE A 169 -4.34 -8.23 -10.97
CA PHE A 169 -4.09 -7.60 -9.67
C PHE A 169 -3.60 -8.64 -8.66
N ASN A 170 -4.26 -9.79 -8.60
CA ASN A 170 -3.88 -10.91 -7.74
C ASN A 170 -2.54 -11.56 -8.10
N GLN A 171 -1.89 -11.13 -9.20
CA GLN A 171 -0.54 -11.54 -9.57
C GLN A 171 0.53 -10.51 -9.15
N LEU A 172 0.15 -9.37 -8.57
CA LEU A 172 1.11 -8.41 -8.01
C LEU A 172 2.10 -9.12 -7.09
N GLY A 173 3.38 -8.74 -7.19
CA GLY A 173 4.45 -9.41 -6.46
C GLY A 173 4.96 -10.68 -7.14
N THR A 174 4.50 -11.02 -8.33
CA THR A 174 5.10 -12.08 -9.16
C THR A 174 5.52 -11.54 -10.53
N PRO A 175 6.47 -12.18 -11.25
CA PRO A 175 6.80 -11.82 -12.63
C PRO A 175 5.61 -12.12 -13.56
N ALA A 176 4.76 -11.12 -13.78
CA ALA A 176 3.43 -11.30 -14.39
C ALA A 176 3.14 -10.34 -15.54
N SER A 177 4.12 -9.58 -16.03
CA SER A 177 3.94 -8.64 -17.14
C SER A 177 4.74 -9.01 -18.38
N LEU A 178 4.41 -8.39 -19.52
CA LEU A 178 5.20 -8.44 -20.76
C LEU A 178 6.34 -7.40 -20.78
N GLY A 179 6.76 -6.92 -19.61
CA GLY A 179 7.91 -6.02 -19.42
C GLY A 179 7.59 -4.64 -18.82
N CYS A 180 6.33 -4.22 -18.73
CA CYS A 180 5.99 -3.03 -17.93
C CYS A 180 6.04 -3.32 -16.42
N ILE A 181 6.24 -2.30 -15.59
CA ILE A 181 6.21 -2.42 -14.14
C ILE A 181 4.81 -2.06 -13.65
N ARG A 182 4.05 -3.07 -13.23
CA ARG A 182 2.69 -2.92 -12.70
C ARG A 182 2.75 -2.67 -11.19
N LEU A 183 1.96 -1.73 -10.69
CA LEU A 183 1.77 -1.48 -9.27
C LEU A 183 0.28 -1.29 -8.95
N ALA A 184 -0.08 -1.30 -7.67
CA ALA A 184 -1.39 -0.83 -7.23
C ALA A 184 -1.56 0.67 -7.54
N VAL A 185 -2.79 1.14 -7.70
CA VAL A 185 -3.11 2.53 -8.07
C VAL A 185 -2.42 3.53 -7.13
N VAL A 186 -2.50 3.31 -5.82
CA VAL A 186 -1.90 4.23 -4.84
C VAL A 186 -0.38 4.40 -5.03
N ASP A 187 0.30 3.30 -5.35
CA ASP A 187 1.75 3.26 -5.46
C ASP A 187 2.22 3.92 -6.75
N VAL A 188 1.60 3.59 -7.88
CA VAL A 188 1.97 4.20 -9.16
C VAL A 188 1.56 5.67 -9.22
N ARG A 189 0.44 6.05 -8.59
CA ARG A 189 0.02 7.44 -8.49
C ARG A 189 1.04 8.26 -7.70
N TRP A 190 1.57 7.69 -6.61
CA TRP A 190 2.65 8.36 -5.89
C TRP A 190 3.84 8.66 -6.81
N ILE A 191 4.27 7.69 -7.63
CA ILE A 191 5.35 7.90 -8.59
C ILE A 191 4.97 9.03 -9.57
N TYR A 192 3.77 8.97 -10.15
CA TYR A 192 3.29 9.95 -11.12
C TYR A 192 3.27 11.39 -10.58
N GLU A 193 2.88 11.58 -9.32
CA GLU A 193 2.74 12.92 -8.73
C GLU A 193 4.03 13.45 -8.10
N ASN A 194 4.89 12.56 -7.56
CA ASN A 194 6.04 12.95 -6.73
C ASN A 194 7.39 12.81 -7.43
N CYS A 195 7.45 12.13 -8.59
CA CYS A 195 8.67 11.96 -9.37
C CYS A 195 8.60 12.79 -10.66
N PRO A 196 9.29 13.94 -10.74
CA PRO A 196 9.32 14.77 -11.95
C PRO A 196 9.81 14.01 -13.19
N ILE A 197 9.35 14.42 -14.37
CA ILE A 197 9.86 13.91 -15.64
C ILE A 197 11.38 14.16 -15.72
N GLY A 198 12.13 13.08 -15.87
CA GLY A 198 13.59 13.04 -15.79
C GLY A 198 14.11 12.29 -14.57
N THR A 199 13.23 11.91 -13.62
CA THR A 199 13.59 11.13 -12.43
C THR A 199 14.42 9.91 -12.83
N PRO A 200 15.60 9.69 -12.20
CA PRO A 200 16.42 8.54 -12.49
C PRO A 200 15.75 7.24 -12.04
N VAL A 201 15.89 6.22 -12.87
CA VAL A 201 15.39 4.87 -12.63
C VAL A 201 16.53 3.89 -12.83
N VAL A 202 16.66 2.89 -11.96
CA VAL A 202 17.58 1.78 -12.17
C VAL A 202 16.83 0.47 -12.05
N ILE A 203 17.00 -0.42 -13.02
CA ILE A 203 16.33 -1.73 -13.08
C ILE A 203 17.40 -2.81 -13.04
N TYR A 204 17.32 -3.69 -12.05
CA TYR A 204 18.30 -4.74 -11.79
C TYR A 204 17.60 -6.04 -11.34
N ASP A 205 18.38 -7.11 -11.23
CA ASP A 205 17.93 -8.40 -10.68
C ASP A 205 18.73 -8.77 -9.43
N ASP A 206 18.03 -8.99 -8.33
CA ASP A 206 18.56 -9.70 -7.15
C ASP A 206 17.42 -10.47 -6.49
N ALA A 207 17.33 -11.77 -6.74
CA ALA A 207 16.24 -12.60 -6.22
C ALA A 207 16.33 -12.82 -4.70
N GLU A 208 17.51 -12.69 -4.10
CA GLU A 208 17.76 -12.97 -2.69
C GLU A 208 17.50 -11.74 -1.83
N ASN A 209 17.71 -10.54 -2.38
CA ASN A 209 17.58 -9.27 -1.66
C ASN A 209 16.58 -8.34 -2.36
N PRO A 210 15.30 -8.30 -1.92
CA PRO A 210 14.28 -7.44 -2.53
C PRO A 210 14.55 -5.94 -2.45
N GLY A 211 15.50 -5.53 -1.60
CA GLY A 211 15.81 -4.14 -1.30
C GLY A 211 16.02 -3.95 0.21
N PRO A 212 16.51 -2.77 0.63
CA PRO A 212 16.84 -2.50 2.04
C PRO A 212 15.64 -2.60 2.98
N MET A 213 14.44 -2.33 2.48
CA MET A 213 13.20 -2.34 3.27
C MET A 213 12.47 -3.69 3.20
N GLY A 214 13.00 -4.65 2.43
CA GLY A 214 12.30 -5.88 2.08
C GLY A 214 11.19 -5.67 1.05
N LYS A 215 10.48 -6.76 0.73
CA LYS A 215 9.34 -6.73 -0.18
C LYS A 215 8.05 -6.49 0.61
N PRO A 216 7.23 -5.51 0.23
CA PRO A 216 5.90 -5.34 0.80
C PRO A 216 4.99 -6.56 0.57
N GLU A 217 3.94 -6.67 1.39
CA GLU A 217 2.88 -7.66 1.16
C GLU A 217 2.03 -7.31 -0.06
N THR A 218 1.12 -8.21 -0.44
CA THR A 218 0.19 -8.03 -1.55
C THR A 218 -1.24 -8.03 -1.04
N LEU A 219 -2.11 -7.26 -1.69
CA LEU A 219 -3.55 -7.34 -1.48
C LEU A 219 -4.16 -8.44 -2.35
N TYR A 220 -5.31 -8.96 -1.94
CA TYR A 220 -6.05 -9.98 -2.66
C TYR A 220 -7.50 -9.53 -2.89
N ILE A 221 -7.95 -9.67 -4.12
CA ILE A 221 -9.34 -9.42 -4.54
C ILE A 221 -10.04 -10.77 -4.68
N ASP A 222 -11.17 -10.95 -4.00
CA ASP A 222 -12.02 -12.13 -4.20
C ASP A 222 -12.70 -12.08 -5.58
N PRO A 223 -12.38 -13.00 -6.52
CA PRO A 223 -13.02 -13.01 -7.84
C PRO A 223 -14.53 -13.26 -7.78
N ALA A 224 -15.08 -13.78 -6.68
CA ALA A 224 -16.51 -13.98 -6.53
C ALA A 224 -17.28 -12.71 -6.12
N ASP A 225 -16.59 -11.68 -5.61
CA ASP A 225 -17.22 -10.43 -5.19
C ASP A 225 -17.37 -9.47 -6.37
N GLU A 226 -18.49 -9.56 -7.08
CA GLU A 226 -18.77 -8.71 -8.25
C GLU A 226 -18.92 -7.23 -7.90
N THR A 227 -19.09 -6.89 -6.61
CA THR A 227 -19.21 -5.49 -6.17
C THR A 227 -17.85 -4.83 -5.97
N LEU A 228 -16.82 -5.62 -5.62
CA LEU A 228 -15.49 -5.12 -5.31
C LEU A 228 -14.47 -5.41 -6.42
N ARG A 229 -14.61 -6.54 -7.14
CA ARG A 229 -13.55 -7.04 -8.05
C ARG A 229 -13.26 -6.15 -9.26
N GLY A 230 -14.14 -5.21 -9.59
CA GLY A 230 -13.90 -4.23 -10.66
C GLY A 230 -12.93 -3.11 -10.27
N TRP A 231 -12.64 -2.94 -8.99
CA TRP A 231 -11.89 -1.80 -8.47
C TRP A 231 -10.52 -2.22 -7.91
N ASP A 232 -9.52 -1.37 -8.10
CA ASP A 232 -8.29 -1.47 -7.31
C ASP A 232 -8.62 -1.03 -5.87
N PRO A 233 -8.36 -1.87 -4.84
CA PRO A 233 -8.68 -1.55 -3.45
C PRO A 233 -8.06 -0.24 -2.95
N THR A 234 -7.00 0.22 -3.62
CA THR A 234 -6.19 1.37 -3.21
C THR A 234 -6.51 2.65 -3.99
N ASP A 235 -7.43 2.61 -4.97
CA ASP A 235 -7.83 3.81 -5.72
C ASP A 235 -8.68 4.73 -4.83
N PRO A 236 -8.26 5.98 -4.55
CA PRO A 236 -8.97 6.89 -3.64
C PRO A 236 -10.22 7.54 -4.25
N ASP A 237 -10.71 7.00 -5.37
CA ASP A 237 -11.96 7.45 -5.98
C ASP A 237 -13.12 7.32 -4.97
N PRO A 238 -13.89 8.39 -4.69
CA PRO A 238 -15.04 8.32 -3.79
C PRO A 238 -16.14 7.33 -4.22
N ALA A 239 -16.14 6.89 -5.49
CA ALA A 239 -17.06 5.86 -5.98
C ALA A 239 -16.54 4.43 -5.73
N ASN A 240 -15.29 4.27 -5.30
CA ASN A 240 -14.69 2.99 -4.98
C ASN A 240 -15.42 2.35 -3.77
N PRO A 241 -15.98 1.13 -3.91
CA PRO A 241 -16.73 0.46 -2.84
C PRO A 241 -15.85 -0.23 -1.79
N TRP A 242 -14.53 -0.28 -1.98
CA TRP A 242 -13.60 -0.81 -0.99
C TRP A 242 -13.56 0.06 0.27
N ASP A 243 -13.21 -0.55 1.40
CA ASP A 243 -13.08 0.17 2.68
C ASP A 243 -11.85 1.09 2.68
N ASP A 244 -11.95 2.25 3.32
CA ASP A 244 -10.86 3.23 3.39
C ASP A 244 -9.56 2.67 4.02
N SER A 245 -9.63 1.58 4.78
CA SER A 245 -8.44 0.89 5.32
C SER A 245 -7.48 0.34 4.27
N TYR A 246 -7.91 0.21 3.00
CA TYR A 246 -7.06 -0.24 1.90
C TYR A 246 -6.28 0.89 1.23
N LEU A 247 -6.63 2.17 1.51
CA LEU A 247 -6.04 3.33 0.84
C LEU A 247 -4.55 3.51 1.10
N ASP A 248 -4.04 2.96 2.21
CA ASP A 248 -2.60 3.00 2.51
C ASP A 248 -1.78 2.01 1.66
N GLY A 249 -2.46 1.08 1.00
CA GLY A 249 -1.87 -0.04 0.27
C GLY A 249 -1.01 -0.91 1.19
N THR A 250 0.05 -1.49 0.64
CA THR A 250 0.99 -2.32 1.40
C THR A 250 2.38 -1.71 1.50
N ALA A 251 2.62 -0.54 0.90
CA ALA A 251 3.94 0.06 0.83
C ALA A 251 4.57 0.25 2.23
N ILE A 252 5.82 -0.20 2.36
CA ILE A 252 6.62 0.01 3.56
C ILE A 252 7.19 1.42 3.46
N ARG A 253 6.93 2.27 4.45
CA ARG A 253 7.33 3.69 4.45
C ARG A 253 8.31 3.97 5.58
N SER A 254 9.36 4.74 5.28
CA SER A 254 10.13 5.43 6.32
C SER A 254 9.24 6.40 7.10
N ARG A 255 9.70 6.88 8.25
CA ARG A 255 9.00 7.90 9.06
C ARG A 255 8.75 9.17 8.26
N ALA A 256 9.72 9.59 7.44
CA ALA A 256 9.56 10.73 6.54
C ALA A 256 8.46 10.45 5.51
N ALA A 257 8.53 9.31 4.81
CA ALA A 257 7.53 8.93 3.83
C ALA A 257 6.12 8.74 4.43
N ALA A 258 6.03 8.22 5.65
CA ALA A 258 4.77 8.10 6.36
C ALA A 258 4.18 9.47 6.71
N ALA A 259 4.99 10.43 7.17
CA ALA A 259 4.54 11.79 7.44
C ALA A 259 4.04 12.49 6.17
N ASP A 260 4.78 12.37 5.07
CA ASP A 260 4.40 12.96 3.78
C ASP A 260 3.13 12.29 3.22
N TRP A 261 3.00 10.98 3.40
CA TRP A 261 1.80 10.22 3.04
C TRP A 261 0.55 10.68 3.81
N GLU A 262 0.65 10.83 5.13
CA GLU A 262 -0.45 11.36 5.93
C GLU A 262 -0.82 12.80 5.54
N ALA A 263 0.16 13.64 5.22
CA ALA A 263 -0.10 14.98 4.72
C ALA A 263 -0.84 14.95 3.37
N PHE A 264 -0.43 14.06 2.47
CA PHE A 264 -1.08 13.88 1.17
C PHE A 264 -2.52 13.39 1.31
N LYS A 265 -2.79 12.35 2.13
CA LYS A 265 -4.16 11.84 2.39
C LYS A 265 -5.12 12.92 2.91
N ASN A 266 -4.60 13.87 3.69
CA ASN A 266 -5.39 14.97 4.23
C ASN A 266 -5.55 16.16 3.26
N SER A 267 -4.97 16.09 2.06
CA SER A 267 -5.05 17.14 1.05
C SER A 267 -6.28 16.99 0.14
N GLU A 268 -6.73 18.08 -0.45
CA GLU A 268 -7.80 18.04 -1.47
C GLU A 268 -7.38 17.27 -2.73
N ALA A 269 -6.08 17.13 -2.99
CA ALA A 269 -5.57 16.39 -4.14
C ALA A 269 -5.82 14.88 -4.01
N PHE A 270 -5.91 14.35 -2.78
CA PHE A 270 -6.01 12.91 -2.55
C PHE A 270 -7.22 12.26 -3.24
N THR A 271 -8.38 12.91 -3.18
CA THR A 271 -9.62 12.44 -3.81
C THR A 271 -9.88 13.06 -5.18
N GLN A 272 -8.94 13.86 -5.71
CA GLN A 272 -9.07 14.38 -7.08
C GLN A 272 -8.97 13.24 -8.08
N ASN A 273 -10.07 13.02 -8.79
CA ASN A 273 -10.19 12.00 -9.82
C ASN A 273 -9.81 12.57 -11.18
N LEU A 274 -8.95 11.87 -11.91
CA LEU A 274 -8.82 12.01 -13.35
C LEU A 274 -10.00 11.26 -13.97
N THR A 275 -11.04 11.98 -14.41
CA THR A 275 -12.25 11.34 -14.94
C THR A 275 -12.05 10.93 -16.40
N PRO A 276 -12.67 9.82 -16.86
CA PRO A 276 -12.60 9.42 -18.27
C PRO A 276 -13.14 10.49 -19.24
N THR A 277 -14.03 11.37 -18.77
CA THR A 277 -14.54 12.51 -19.55
C THR A 277 -13.46 13.52 -19.93
N ASP A 278 -12.39 13.64 -19.16
CA ASP A 278 -11.24 14.51 -19.46
C ASP A 278 -10.31 13.88 -20.52
N LEU A 279 -10.55 12.62 -20.88
CA LEU A 279 -9.71 11.78 -21.74
C LEU A 279 -10.37 11.43 -23.08
N GLN A 280 -11.41 12.16 -23.48
CA GLN A 280 -11.93 12.14 -24.85
C GLN A 280 -10.97 12.79 -25.88
N GLY A 281 -9.66 12.80 -25.60
CA GLY A 281 -8.63 12.86 -26.61
C GLY A 281 -8.47 11.47 -27.21
N TRP A 282 -9.27 11.17 -28.24
CA TRP A 282 -9.22 9.92 -28.97
C TRP A 282 -7.76 9.53 -29.25
N SER A 283 -7.30 8.40 -28.69
CA SER A 283 -6.27 7.64 -29.37
C SER A 283 -6.91 7.16 -30.67
N HIS A 284 -6.62 7.82 -31.78
CA HIS A 284 -7.11 7.42 -33.11
C HIS A 284 -6.59 6.05 -33.57
N ASP A 285 -5.86 5.32 -32.72
CA ASP A 285 -5.12 4.10 -33.09
C ASP A 285 -5.80 2.78 -32.67
N SER A 286 -7.00 2.77 -32.08
CA SER A 286 -7.66 1.49 -31.79
C SER A 286 -9.18 1.55 -31.88
N ALA A 287 -9.72 1.01 -32.98
CA ALA A 287 -11.15 0.78 -33.21
C ALA A 287 -11.68 -0.45 -32.47
N ILE A 288 -11.30 -0.65 -31.20
CA ILE A 288 -11.81 -1.76 -30.39
C ILE A 288 -12.76 -1.18 -29.34
N GLU A 289 -14.06 -1.33 -29.57
CA GLU A 289 -15.06 -1.26 -28.52
C GLU A 289 -14.80 -2.42 -27.55
N GLY A 290 -14.30 -2.11 -26.36
CA GLY A 290 -14.26 -3.07 -25.26
C GLY A 290 -15.70 -3.41 -24.86
N THR A 291 -16.16 -4.61 -25.19
CA THR A 291 -17.37 -5.16 -24.57
C THR A 291 -17.05 -5.41 -23.12
N ARG A 292 -17.78 -4.76 -22.21
CA ARG A 292 -17.83 -5.13 -20.77
C ARG A 292 -18.03 -6.65 -20.69
N GLY A 293 -17.02 -7.35 -20.16
CA GLY A 293 -17.05 -8.79 -19.91
C GLY A 293 -17.93 -9.14 -18.73
#